data_AF-A0AAU9T411-F1
#
_entry.id   AF-A0AAU9T411-F1
#
_cell.length_a   1.000
_cell.length_b   1.000
_cell.length_c   1.000
_cell.angle_alpha   90.00
_cell.angle_beta   90.00
_cell.angle_gamma   90.00
#
_symmetry.space_group_name_H-M   'P 1'
#
loop_
_entity.id
_entity.type
_entity.pdbx_description
1 polymer ?
#
loop_
_entity_poly.entity_id
_entity_poly.type
_entity_poly.pdbx_seq_one_letter_code
_entity_poly.pdbx_strand_id
1 'polypeptide(L)' 'MAKQVFLYLFISMFVLSAFLDLPSVDGADIRTCSVTLPLSKPCSFQECQPLCIQKYKGNGVCLGKNNSVCSCVFNC' A
#
# COMPACT_ATOMS: atom_id res chain seq x y z
N MET A 1 -13.34 31.13 -35.55
CA MET A 1 -12.57 29.86 -35.49
C MET A 1 -11.38 29.94 -34.53
N ALA A 2 -10.37 30.79 -34.75
CA ALA A 2 -9.14 30.82 -33.93
C ALA A 2 -9.33 31.24 -32.45
N LYS A 3 -10.28 32.16 -32.16
CA LYS A 3 -10.54 32.67 -30.80
C LYS A 3 -11.04 31.60 -29.82
N GLN A 4 -11.83 30.64 -30.30
CA GLN A 4 -12.34 29.54 -29.46
C GLN A 4 -11.27 28.49 -29.15
N VAL A 5 -10.41 28.20 -30.13
CA VAL A 5 -9.28 27.26 -29.96
C VAL A 5 -8.30 27.80 -28.93
N PHE A 6 -8.01 29.09 -28.97
CA PHE A 6 -7.11 29.73 -27.99
C PHE A 6 -7.66 29.64 -26.57
N LEU A 7 -8.95 29.92 -26.37
CA LEU A 7 -9.57 29.83 -25.05
C LEU A 7 -9.51 28.41 -24.49
N TYR A 8 -9.71 27.40 -25.34
CA TYR A 8 -9.65 25.99 -24.95
C TYR A 8 -8.23 25.56 -24.52
N LEU A 9 -7.20 26.01 -25.23
CA LEU A 9 -5.81 25.74 -24.88
C LEU A 9 -5.42 26.36 -23.54
N PHE A 10 -5.90 27.58 -23.26
CA PHE A 10 -5.67 28.23 -21.96
C PHE A 10 -6.32 27.46 -20.82
N ILE A 11 -7.59 27.08 -20.96
CA ILE A 11 -8.30 26.28 -19.95
C ILE A 11 -7.59 24.94 -19.72
N SER A 12 -7.13 24.29 -20.78
CA SER A 12 -6.39 23.03 -20.68
C SER A 12 -5.07 23.18 -19.92
N MET A 13 -4.32 24.27 -20.11
CA MET A 13 -3.10 24.52 -19.33
C MET A 13 -3.38 24.69 -17.84
N PHE A 14 -4.40 25.48 -17.46
CA PHE A 14 -4.73 25.69 -16.06
C PHE A 14 -5.17 24.41 -15.35
N VAL A 15 -5.94 23.58 -16.05
CA VAL A 15 -6.38 22.27 -15.56
C VAL A 15 -5.19 21.34 -15.35
N LEU A 16 -4.25 21.27 -16.31
CA LEU A 16 -3.03 20.45 -16.20
C LEU A 16 -2.10 20.92 -15.07
N SER A 17 -1.97 22.23 -14.83
CA SER A 17 -1.15 22.77 -13.74
C SER A 17 -1.69 22.40 -12.35
N ALA A 18 -3.02 22.32 -12.18
CA ALA A 18 -3.62 21.90 -10.91
C ALA A 18 -3.33 20.41 -10.58
N PHE A 19 -2.99 19.59 -11.57
CA PHE A 19 -2.61 18.20 -11.35
C PHE A 19 -1.11 18.02 -11.03
N LEU A 20 -0.28 19.04 -11.19
CA LEU A 20 1.16 18.99 -10.88
C LEU A 20 1.49 19.26 -9.41
N ASP A 21 0.59 19.94 -8.68
CA ASP A 21 0.68 20.15 -7.22
C ASP A 21 0.01 19.02 -6.40
N LEU A 22 -0.58 18.03 -7.07
CA LEU A 22 -0.95 16.79 -6.39
C LEU A 22 0.35 16.13 -5.93
N PRO A 23 0.56 15.92 -4.61
CA PRO A 23 1.75 15.22 -4.14
C PRO A 23 1.79 13.88 -4.86
N SER A 24 2.83 13.64 -5.65
CA SER A 24 3.04 12.33 -6.23
C SER A 24 3.13 11.35 -5.08
N VAL A 25 2.16 10.44 -4.99
CA VAL A 25 2.21 9.31 -4.04
C VAL A 25 3.29 8.30 -4.46
N ASP A 26 4.10 8.63 -5.46
CA ASP A 26 5.32 7.91 -5.80
C ASP A 26 6.39 8.22 -4.74
N GLY A 27 6.50 7.32 -3.76
CA GLY A 27 7.61 7.34 -2.81
C GLY A 27 7.29 7.89 -1.43
N ALA A 28 6.07 7.67 -0.91
CA ALA A 28 6.01 7.48 0.53
C ALA A 28 6.88 6.26 0.82
N ASP A 29 8.06 6.45 1.42
CA ASP A 29 8.84 5.38 2.07
C ASP A 29 7.94 4.81 3.17
N ILE A 30 7.00 3.96 2.78
CA ILE A 30 6.18 3.19 3.70
C ILE A 30 7.16 2.19 4.27
N ARG A 31 7.75 2.52 5.42
CA ARG A 31 8.68 1.64 6.11
C ARG A 31 7.90 0.38 6.47
N THR A 32 8.17 -0.71 5.77
CA THR A 32 7.52 -1.99 6.07
C THR A 32 8.31 -2.69 7.17
N CYS A 33 7.68 -2.86 8.33
CA CYS A 33 8.18 -3.72 9.39
C CYS A 33 7.65 -5.15 9.19
N SER A 34 8.43 -6.14 9.64
CA SER A 34 7.97 -7.52 9.74
C SER A 34 8.18 -8.08 11.14
N VAL A 35 7.17 -8.75 11.68
CA VAL A 35 7.24 -9.47 12.96
C VAL A 35 6.92 -10.92 12.73
N THR A 36 7.80 -11.79 13.19
CA THR A 36 7.69 -13.24 13.00
C THR A 36 7.16 -13.88 14.28
N LEU A 37 6.02 -14.55 14.18
CA LEU A 37 5.36 -15.29 15.24
C LEU A 37 5.55 -16.79 15.00
N PRO A 38 6.29 -17.49 15.88
CA PRO A 38 6.41 -18.94 15.79
C PRO A 38 5.07 -19.58 16.14
N LEU A 39 4.54 -20.42 15.24
CA LEU A 39 3.34 -21.22 15.52
C LEU A 39 3.78 -22.66 15.81
N SER A 40 3.21 -23.23 16.89
CA SER A 40 3.38 -24.66 17.21
C SER A 40 2.59 -25.59 16.28
N LYS A 41 1.83 -25.04 15.33
CA LYS A 41 0.97 -25.73 14.37
C LYS A 41 1.26 -25.20 12.96
N PRO A 42 0.95 -25.95 11.89
CA PRO A 42 1.01 -25.39 10.54
C PRO A 42 0.15 -24.13 10.45
N CYS A 43 0.76 -23.04 10.00
CA CYS A 43 0.15 -21.72 9.84
C CYS A 43 -1.00 -21.84 8.85
N SER A 44 -2.19 -21.57 9.38
CA SER A 44 -3.37 -21.31 8.56
C SER A 44 -3.49 -19.81 8.37
N PHE A 45 -3.74 -19.40 7.12
CA PHE A 45 -4.03 -18.02 6.80
C PHE A 45 -5.23 -17.49 7.63
N GLN A 46 -6.17 -18.36 7.99
CA GLN A 46 -7.32 -18.01 8.83
C GLN A 46 -6.95 -17.62 10.27
N GLU A 47 -5.80 -18.05 10.80
CA GLU A 47 -5.34 -17.64 12.14
C GLU A 47 -4.30 -16.51 12.06
N CYS A 48 -3.38 -16.59 11.11
CA CYS A 48 -2.29 -15.62 10.96
C CYS A 48 -2.78 -14.24 10.51
N GLN A 49 -3.62 -14.19 9.47
CA GLN A 49 -4.12 -12.94 8.89
C GLN A 49 -4.91 -12.08 9.90
N PRO A 50 -5.95 -12.59 10.60
CA PRO A 50 -6.70 -11.75 11.54
C PRO A 50 -5.84 -11.28 12.72
N LEU A 51 -4.87 -12.08 13.16
CA LEU A 51 -3.96 -11.70 14.24
C LEU A 51 -3.03 -10.56 13.82
N CYS A 52 -2.49 -10.61 12.60
CA CYS A 52 -1.68 -9.53 12.03
C CYS A 52 -2.49 -8.25 11.81
N ILE A 53 -3.73 -8.37 11.33
CA ILE A 53 -4.63 -7.23 11.14
C ILE A 53 -4.99 -6.59 12.49
N GLN A 54 -5.38 -7.41 13.48
CA GLN A 54 -5.86 -6.90 14.77
C GLN A 54 -4.73 -6.25 15.58
N LYS A 55 -3.53 -6.83 15.56
CA LYS A 55 -2.41 -6.40 16.41
C LYS A 55 -1.50 -5.37 15.74
N TYR A 56 -1.27 -5.50 14.44
CA TYR A 56 -0.29 -4.69 13.70
C TYR A 56 -0.90 -3.88 12.56
N LYS A 57 -2.21 -4.01 12.30
CA LYS A 57 -2.89 -3.40 11.13
C LYS A 57 -2.18 -3.70 9.81
N GLY A 58 -1.60 -4.90 9.70
CA GLY A 58 -0.87 -5.37 8.53
C GLY A 58 -1.33 -6.72 8.05
N ASN A 59 -0.63 -7.23 7.04
CA ASN A 59 -0.91 -8.51 6.41
C ASN A 59 -0.09 -9.63 7.07
N GLY A 60 -0.68 -10.81 7.19
CA GLY A 60 -0.01 -12.02 7.63
C GLY A 60 0.37 -12.90 6.44
N VAL A 61 1.59 -13.41 6.45
CA VAL A 61 2.09 -14.38 5.48
C VAL A 61 2.67 -15.59 6.22
N CYS A 62 2.24 -16.78 5.82
CA CYS A 62 2.77 -18.02 6.36
C CYS A 62 4.10 -18.35 5.67
N LEU A 63 5.17 -18.49 6.43
CA LEU A 63 6.53 -18.76 5.96
C LEU A 63 7.11 -20.01 6.68
N GLY A 64 8.26 -20.50 6.20
CA GLY A 64 8.97 -21.65 6.78
C GLY A 64 8.56 -23.01 6.20
N LYS A 65 9.37 -24.05 6.47
CA LYS A 65 9.06 -25.42 6.05
C LYS A 65 7.74 -25.86 6.70
N ASN A 66 6.80 -26.34 5.88
CA ASN A 66 5.44 -26.72 6.29
C ASN A 66 4.60 -25.57 6.89
N ASN A 67 4.88 -24.32 6.49
CA ASN A 67 4.17 -23.14 6.98
C ASN A 67 4.22 -23.01 8.51
N SER A 68 5.29 -23.38 9.20
CA SER A 68 5.31 -23.35 10.68
C SER A 68 5.37 -21.94 11.29
N VAL A 69 5.49 -20.90 10.46
CA VAL A 69 5.75 -19.53 10.92
C VAL A 69 4.74 -18.57 10.33
N CYS A 70 4.19 -17.67 11.14
CA CYS A 70 3.37 -16.54 10.70
C CYS A 70 4.21 -15.26 10.72
N SER A 71 4.32 -14.54 9.61
CA SER A 71 5.03 -13.26 9.53
C SER A 71 4.05 -12.14 9.22
N CYS A 72 3.95 -11.17 10.11
CA CYS A 72 3.10 -9.99 9.94
C CYS A 72 3.92 -8.87 9.30
N VAL A 73 3.55 -8.44 8.10
CA VAL A 73 4.11 -7.27 7.41
C VAL A 73 3.16 -6.09 7.56
N PHE A 74 3.64 -5.01 8.13
CA PHE A 74 2.84 -3.81 8.41
C PHE A 74 3.64 -2.54 8.20
N ASN A 75 2.91 -1.44 8.06
CA ASN A 75 3.51 -0.13 7.93
C ASN A 75 3.93 0.37 9.31
N CYS A 76 5.21 0.65 9.44
CA CYS A 76 5.89 1.39 10.51
C CYS A 76 6.72 2.51 9.82
#